data_AF-A0A0K2ZM35-F1
#
_entry.id   AF-A0A0K2ZM35-F1
#
_cell.length_a   1.000
_cell.length_b   1.000
_cell.length_c   1.000
_cell.angle_alpha   90.00
_cell.angle_beta   90.00
_cell.angle_gamma   90.00
#
_symmetry.space_group_name_H-M   'P 1'
#
loop_
_entity.id
_entity.type
_entity.pdbx_description
1 polymer ?
#
loop_
_entity_poly.entity_id
_entity_poly.type
_entity_poly.pdbx_seq_one_letter_code
_entity_poly.pdbx_strand_id
1 'polypeptide(L)' 'MANNEKTGNKAGKAASKVLKDGRTGKDSKTAAASALSQRPDRKKGK' A
#
# COMPACT_ATOMS: atom_id res chain seq x y z
N MET A 1 -5.32 -19.10 0.07
CA MET A 1 -5.14 -17.63 0.13
C MET A 1 -6.48 -17.06 0.51
N ALA A 2 -6.62 -16.45 1.69
CA ALA A 2 -7.93 -16.05 2.19
C ALA A 2 -8.55 -14.99 1.26
N ASN A 3 -9.78 -15.24 0.82
CA ASN A 3 -10.43 -14.55 -0.30
C ASN A 3 -10.73 -13.04 -0.06
N ASN A 4 -10.29 -12.46 1.06
CA ASN A 4 -10.59 -11.07 1.44
C ASN A 4 -9.45 -10.35 2.20
N GLU A 5 -8.25 -10.91 2.28
CA GLU A 5 -7.09 -10.25 2.90
C GLU A 5 -6.53 -9.18 1.98
N LYS A 6 -7.20 -8.05 1.98
CA LYS A 6 -6.81 -6.86 1.24
C LYS A 6 -6.04 -5.94 2.16
N THR A 7 -5.00 -5.30 1.64
CA THR A 7 -4.27 -4.27 2.39
C THR A 7 -5.25 -3.19 2.84
N GLY A 8 -5.53 -3.15 4.15
CA GLY A 8 -6.54 -2.28 4.71
C GLY A 8 -6.19 -0.79 4.54
N ASN A 9 -7.19 0.08 4.74
CA ASN A 9 -7.04 1.54 4.60
C ASN A 9 -5.85 2.10 5.40
N LYS A 10 -5.59 1.56 6.60
CA LYS A 10 -4.47 1.98 7.48
C LYS A 10 -3.11 1.64 6.88
N ALA A 11 -2.90 0.38 6.51
CA ALA A 11 -1.65 -0.10 5.92
C ALA A 11 -1.32 0.65 4.63
N GLY A 12 -2.34 0.90 3.82
CA GLY A 12 -2.16 1.70 2.63
C GLY A 12 -1.85 3.17 2.86
N LYS A 13 -2.45 3.80 3.88
CA LYS A 13 -2.12 5.19 4.23
C LYS A 13 -0.66 5.29 4.72
N ALA A 14 -0.19 4.30 5.48
CA ALA A 14 1.20 4.21 5.92
C ALA A 14 2.15 4.02 4.72
N ALA A 15 1.82 3.11 3.80
CA ALA A 15 2.60 2.90 2.58
C ALA A 15 2.68 4.17 1.69
N SER A 16 1.57 4.90 1.54
CA SER A 16 1.59 6.21 0.86
C SER A 16 2.44 7.25 1.58
N LYS A 17 2.57 7.17 2.91
CA LYS A 17 3.46 8.07 3.67
C LYS A 17 4.92 7.70 3.44
N VAL A 18 5.26 6.41 3.45
CA VAL A 18 6.61 5.91 3.17
C VAL A 18 7.08 6.37 1.79
N LEU A 19 6.25 6.20 0.73
CA LEU A 19 6.63 6.64 -0.61
C LEU A 19 6.90 8.14 -0.74
N LYS A 20 6.19 8.96 0.04
CA LYS A 20 6.34 10.43 0.01
C LYS A 20 7.43 10.94 0.96
N ASP A 21 7.86 10.12 1.91
CA ASP A 21 8.85 10.52 2.91
C ASP A 21 10.25 10.43 2.31
N GLY A 22 10.93 11.58 2.24
CA GLY A 22 12.28 11.69 1.68
C GLY A 22 13.37 10.98 2.49
N ARG A 23 13.08 10.56 3.73
CA ARG A 23 14.01 9.85 4.61
C ARG A 23 13.98 8.33 4.42
N THR A 24 13.09 7.83 3.55
CA THR A 24 12.94 6.39 3.30
C THR A 24 13.79 5.93 2.13
N GLY A 25 14.48 4.80 2.33
CA GLY A 25 15.35 4.17 1.32
C GLY A 25 14.60 3.43 0.23
N LYS A 26 15.34 2.95 -0.77
CA LYS A 26 14.81 2.23 -1.95
C LYS A 26 13.99 1.01 -1.54
N ASP A 27 14.50 0.19 -0.62
CA ASP A 27 13.86 -1.06 -0.20
C ASP A 27 12.54 -0.81 0.54
N SER A 28 12.52 0.21 1.42
CA SER A 28 11.30 0.64 2.11
C SER A 28 10.22 1.11 1.12
N LYS A 29 10.63 1.83 0.08
CA LYS A 29 9.71 2.30 -0.97
C LYS A 29 9.19 1.14 -1.82
N THR A 30 10.03 0.15 -2.15
CA THR A 30 9.60 -1.06 -2.86
C THR A 30 8.55 -1.84 -2.07
N ALA A 31 8.79 -2.08 -0.78
CA ALA A 31 7.83 -2.77 0.09
C ALA A 31 6.51 -1.98 0.21
N ALA A 32 6.58 -0.66 0.37
CA ALA A 32 5.40 0.20 0.41
C ALA A 32 4.62 0.21 -0.93
N ALA A 33 5.32 0.19 -2.06
CA ALA A 33 4.70 0.11 -3.38
C ALA A 33 3.97 -1.23 -3.55
N SER A 34 4.57 -2.35 -3.16
CA SER A 34 3.92 -3.67 -3.18
C SER A 34 2.64 -3.69 -2.33
N ALA A 35 2.69 -3.10 -1.13
CA ALA A 35 1.52 -2.98 -0.27
C ALA A 35 0.43 -2.09 -0.87
N LEU A 36 0.78 -1.00 -1.58
CA LEU A 36 -0.20 -0.17 -2.28
C LEU A 36 -0.83 -0.90 -3.47
N SER A 37 -0.04 -1.67 -4.22
CA SER A 37 -0.53 -2.42 -5.37
C SER A 37 -1.51 -3.53 -4.98
N GLN A 38 -1.38 -4.06 -3.76
CA GLN A 38 -2.31 -5.07 -3.22
C GLN A 38 -3.59 -4.44 -2.64
N ARG A 39 -3.68 -3.12 -2.54
CA ARG A 39 -4.91 -2.47 -2.10
C ARG A 39 -5.97 -2.56 -3.19
N PRO A 40 -7.23 -2.86 -2.84
CA PRO A 40 -8.33 -2.72 -3.76
C PRO A 40 -8.43 -1.26 -4.19
N ASP A 41 -8.46 -1.07 -5.50
CA ASP A 41 -8.75 0.23 -6.07
C ASP A 41 -10.16 0.67 -5.62
N ARG A 42 -10.26 1.81 -4.93
CA ARG A 42 -11.55 2.33 -4.46
C ARG A 42 -12.51 2.66 -5.62
N LYS A 43 -12.01 2.76 -6.85
CA LYS A 43 -12.79 3.05 -8.05
C LYS A 43 -13.38 1.79 -8.69
N LYS A 44 -12.91 0.59 -8.34
CA LYS A 44 -13.43 -0.70 -8.85
C LYS A 44 -14.61 -1.25 -8.02
N GLY A 45 -15.03 -0.53 -6.99
CA GLY A 45 -16.27 -0.79 -6.24
C GLY A 45 -17.38 0.17 -6.69
N LYS A 46 -17.85 0.02 -7.93
CA LYS A 46 -19.18 0.44 -8.36
C LYS A 46 -19.89 -0.79 -8.90
#